data_AF-A0A183GCW1-F1
#
_entry.id   AF-A0A183GCW1-F1
#
_cell.length_a   1.000
_cell.length_b   1.000
_cell.length_c   1.000
_cell.angle_alpha   90.00
_cell.angle_beta   90.00
_cell.angle_gamma   90.00
#
_symmetry.space_group_name_H-M   'P 1'
#
loop_
_entity.id
_entity.type
_entity.pdbx_description
1 polymer ?
#
loop_
_entity_poly.entity_id
_entity_poly.type
_entity_poly.pdbx_seq_one_letter_code
_entity_poly.pdbx_strand_id
1 'polypeptide(L)'
;MASQAAKYPREQFRPVIGLEVHVQLNTKTKLFSRVPCSDDAPPNSQVSAFDMASPGTLPLLSRSCVMHALRMASLLHCDIPEYCRFDRKHYFYADMPAG
;
A
#
# COMPACT_ATOMS: atom_id res chain seq x y z
N MET A 1 4.10 -39.59 14.77
CA MET A 1 3.25 -39.20 13.63
C MET A 1 4.16 -38.88 12.46
N ALA A 2 4.06 -39.64 11.37
CA ALA A 2 5.00 -39.61 10.26
C ALA A 2 4.86 -38.32 9.44
N SER A 3 5.95 -37.57 9.32
CA SER A 3 6.11 -36.47 8.37
C SER A 3 6.11 -37.04 6.96
N GLN A 4 5.02 -36.84 6.21
CA GLN A 4 5.01 -37.13 4.77
C GLN A 4 5.98 -36.19 4.05
N ALA A 5 7.10 -36.76 3.59
CA ALA A 5 8.04 -36.09 2.70
C ALA A 5 7.37 -35.81 1.35
N ALA A 6 7.71 -34.67 0.75
CA ALA A 6 7.12 -34.16 -0.49
C ALA A 6 7.13 -35.18 -1.64
N LYS A 7 5.98 -35.30 -2.30
CA LYS A 7 5.60 -36.30 -3.32
C LYS A 7 6.34 -36.18 -4.67
N TYR A 8 7.29 -35.26 -4.81
CA TYR A 8 7.98 -34.97 -6.08
C TYR A 8 9.49 -34.92 -5.88
N PRO A 9 10.30 -35.60 -6.72
CA PRO A 9 11.75 -35.50 -6.65
C PRO A 9 12.16 -34.05 -6.95
N ARG A 10 12.78 -33.37 -5.97
CA ARG A 10 13.20 -31.95 -6.06
C ARG A 10 14.27 -31.69 -7.13
N GLU A 11 14.76 -32.73 -7.80
CA GLU A 11 15.93 -32.67 -8.68
C GLU A 11 15.58 -32.29 -10.13
N GLN A 12 14.31 -32.37 -10.55
CA GLN A 12 13.90 -31.99 -11.93
C GLN A 12 13.36 -30.57 -12.06
N PHE A 13 12.89 -29.96 -10.97
CA PHE A 13 12.31 -28.61 -10.99
C PHE A 13 12.80 -27.79 -9.81
N ARG A 14 13.18 -26.53 -10.09
CA ARG A 14 13.61 -25.56 -9.09
C ARG A 14 12.51 -24.50 -8.90
N PRO A 15 11.92 -24.35 -7.70
CA PRO A 15 10.90 -23.35 -7.47
C PRO A 15 11.49 -21.93 -7.52
N VAL A 16 10.78 -21.02 -8.16
CA VAL A 16 11.05 -19.58 -8.17
C VAL A 16 9.86 -18.89 -7.53
N ILE A 17 10.09 -18.26 -6.37
CA ILE A 17 9.03 -17.67 -5.54
C ILE A 17 9.32 -16.18 -5.38
N GLY A 18 8.37 -15.34 -5.76
CA GLY A 18 8.34 -13.91 -5.47
C GLY A 18 7.23 -13.61 -4.47
N LEU A 19 7.43 -12.63 -3.61
CA LEU A 19 6.45 -12.17 -2.64
C LEU A 19 6.09 -10.71 -2.94
N GLU A 20 4.80 -10.39 -2.86
CA GLU A 20 4.30 -9.03 -2.86
C GLU A 20 3.65 -8.76 -1.51
N VAL A 21 4.12 -7.73 -0.83
CA VAL A 21 3.69 -7.41 0.55
C VAL A 21 3.22 -5.96 0.59
N HIS A 22 1.97 -5.76 1.02
CA HIS A 22 1.39 -4.44 1.25
C HIS A 22 1.35 -4.19 2.75
N VAL A 23 1.78 -3.00 3.18
CA VAL A 23 1.85 -2.62 4.59
C VAL A 23 1.14 -1.29 4.80
N GLN A 24 0.16 -1.27 5.71
CA GLN A 24 -0.51 -0.03 6.12
C GLN A 24 0.40 0.76 7.07
N LEU A 25 0.72 2.00 6.69
CA LEU A 25 1.55 2.87 7.51
C LEU A 25 0.74 3.40 8.70
N ASN A 26 1.28 3.22 9.92
CA ASN A 26 0.69 3.75 11.13
C ASN A 26 0.82 5.29 11.18
N THR A 27 -0.12 5.98 10.52
CA THR A 27 -0.16 7.43 10.37
C THR A 27 -1.51 7.95 10.80
N LYS A 28 -1.55 9.17 11.35
CA LYS A 28 -2.79 9.77 11.85
C LYS A 28 -3.79 10.12 10.74
N THR A 29 -3.30 10.38 9.52
CA THR A 29 -4.11 10.82 8.37
C THR A 29 -3.75 10.03 7.12
N LYS A 30 -4.69 9.99 6.16
CA LYS A 30 -4.51 9.32 4.86
C LYS A 30 -3.37 9.92 4.03
N LEU A 31 -2.98 9.21 2.97
CA LEU A 31 -1.85 9.57 2.10
C LEU A 31 -2.08 10.89 1.33
N PHE A 32 -3.28 11.10 0.80
CA PHE A 32 -3.62 12.23 -0.08
C PHE A 32 -4.74 13.14 0.46
N SER A 33 -5.20 12.91 1.69
CA SER A 33 -6.21 13.74 2.34
C SER A 33 -5.91 13.83 3.85
N ARG A 34 -6.47 14.85 4.52
CA ARG A 34 -6.26 15.10 5.95
C ARG A 34 -7.22 14.33 6.86
N VAL A 35 -7.94 13.37 6.30
CA VAL A 35 -8.91 12.56 7.03
C VAL A 35 -8.18 11.54 7.90
N PRO A 36 -8.67 11.23 9.11
CA PRO A 36 -8.05 10.23 9.97
C PRO A 36 -7.94 8.84 9.32
N CYS A 37 -6.91 8.09 9.71
CA CYS A 37 -6.86 6.63 9.54
C CYS A 37 -7.19 5.99 10.89
N SER A 38 -8.35 5.34 11.00
CA SER A 38 -8.72 4.54 12.19
C SER A 38 -9.57 3.34 11.80
N ASP A 39 -9.44 2.26 12.56
CA ASP A 39 -10.03 0.97 12.19
C ASP A 39 -11.51 0.85 12.60
N ASP A 40 -11.97 1.61 13.60
CA ASP A 40 -13.30 1.45 14.22
C ASP A 40 -14.30 2.57 13.85
N ALA A 41 -14.12 3.21 12.69
CA ALA A 41 -15.02 4.28 12.25
C ALA A 41 -16.31 3.72 11.62
N PRO A 42 -17.49 4.35 11.82
CA PRO A 42 -18.69 4.00 11.09
C PRO A 42 -18.49 4.09 9.56
N PRO A 43 -19.24 3.29 8.76
CA PRO A 43 -19.10 3.30 7.30
C PRO A 43 -19.20 4.71 6.72
N ASN A 44 -18.26 5.06 5.83
CA ASN A 44 -18.21 6.34 5.12
C ASN A 44 -18.20 7.59 6.03
N SER A 45 -17.84 7.47 7.32
CA SER A 45 -17.77 8.61 8.24
C SER A 45 -16.43 9.34 8.21
N GLN A 46 -15.37 8.67 7.74
CA GLN A 46 -14.03 9.22 7.58
C GLN A 46 -13.70 9.34 6.10
N VAL A 47 -14.38 10.26 5.42
CA VAL A 47 -14.16 10.56 4.01
C VAL A 47 -14.18 12.07 3.78
N SER A 48 -13.35 12.52 2.84
CA SER A 48 -13.36 13.89 2.31
C SER A 48 -13.86 13.88 0.86
N ALA A 49 -14.13 15.06 0.30
CA ALA A 49 -14.48 15.20 -1.11
C ALA A 49 -13.44 14.54 -2.03
N PHE A 50 -12.14 14.62 -1.69
CA PHE A 50 -11.08 13.96 -2.44
C PHE A 50 -11.19 12.42 -2.36
N ASP A 51 -11.44 11.87 -1.16
CA ASP A 51 -11.55 10.42 -0.98
C ASP A 51 -12.73 9.83 -1.77
N MET A 52 -13.78 10.63 -2.01
CA MET A 52 -14.95 10.27 -2.82
C MET A 52 -14.74 10.54 -4.32
N ALA A 53 -13.55 10.97 -4.74
CA ALA A 53 -13.25 11.42 -6.10
C ALA A 53 -14.24 12.48 -6.63
N SER A 54 -14.68 13.40 -5.75
CA SER A 54 -15.56 14.48 -6.16
C SER A 54 -14.88 15.37 -7.21
N PRO A 55 -15.59 15.80 -8.27
CA PRO A 55 -15.01 16.65 -9.31
C PRO A 55 -14.34 17.91 -8.75
N GLY A 56 -13.16 18.25 -9.28
CA GLY A 56 -12.41 19.45 -8.89
C GLY A 56 -11.54 19.32 -7.63
N THR A 57 -11.49 18.15 -7.00
CA THR A 57 -10.61 17.90 -5.85
C THR A 57 -9.17 17.56 -6.27
N LEU A 58 -8.20 17.87 -5.41
CA LEU A 58 -6.77 17.65 -5.65
C LEU A 58 -6.11 16.89 -4.48
N PRO A 59 -5.10 16.03 -4.75
CA PRO A 59 -4.41 15.28 -3.71
C PRO A 59 -3.52 16.17 -2.86
N LEU A 60 -3.52 15.93 -1.54
CA LEU A 60 -2.65 16.58 -0.57
C LEU A 60 -1.71 15.56 0.07
N LEU A 61 -0.47 15.49 -0.41
CA LEU A 61 0.50 14.50 0.04
C LEU A 61 0.85 14.64 1.53
N SER A 62 0.73 13.54 2.26
CA SER A 62 1.10 13.43 3.65
C SER A 62 2.62 13.28 3.85
N ARG A 63 3.23 14.28 4.50
CA ARG A 63 4.64 14.22 4.92
C ARG A 63 4.93 13.03 5.83
N SER A 64 4.01 12.68 6.74
CA SER A 64 4.23 11.58 7.68
C SER A 64 4.28 10.23 6.96
N CYS A 65 3.42 10.00 5.96
CA CYS A 65 3.46 8.78 5.15
C CYS A 65 4.80 8.67 4.41
N VAL A 66 5.27 9.74 3.77
CA VAL A 66 6.57 9.76 3.08
C VAL A 66 7.72 9.45 4.05
N MET A 67 7.74 10.07 5.24
CA MET A 67 8.80 9.80 6.22
C MET A 67 8.80 8.35 6.73
N HIS A 68 7.64 7.72 6.92
CA HIS A 68 7.59 6.30 7.29
C HIS A 68 8.06 5.39 6.15
N ALA A 69 7.71 5.70 4.90
CA ALA A 69 8.20 4.96 3.74
C ALA A 69 9.73 5.03 3.62
N LEU A 70 10.31 6.22 3.79
CA LEU A 70 11.78 6.41 3.77
C LEU A 70 12.47 5.66 4.92
N ARG A 71 11.89 5.67 6.12
CA ARG A 71 12.39 4.88 7.25
C ARG A 71 12.36 3.38 6.96
N MET A 72 11.28 2.88 6.37
CA MET A 72 11.17 1.47 5.98
C MET A 72 12.21 1.12 4.91
N ALA A 73 12.37 1.96 3.87
CA ALA A 73 13.39 1.76 2.84
C ALA A 73 14.80 1.69 3.44
N SER A 74 15.13 2.60 4.37
CA SER A 74 16.41 2.57 5.08
C SER A 74 16.59 1.32 5.95
N LEU A 75 15.53 0.87 6.64
CA LEU A 75 15.55 -0.35 7.47
C LEU A 75 15.77 -1.61 6.62
N LEU A 76 15.20 -1.64 5.42
CA LEU A 76 15.32 -2.75 4.48
C LEU A 76 16.57 -2.65 3.58
N HIS A 77 17.47 -1.71 3.87
CA HIS A 77 18.70 -1.46 3.11
C HIS A 77 18.45 -1.23 1.60
N CYS A 78 17.35 -0.55 1.26
CA CYS A 78 17.06 -0.15 -0.11
C CYS A 78 17.86 1.10 -0.52
N ASP A 79 18.17 1.21 -1.80
CA ASP A 79 18.68 2.45 -2.39
C ASP A 79 17.54 3.47 -2.52
N ILE A 80 17.66 4.61 -1.86
CA ILE A 80 16.64 5.67 -1.88
C ILE A 80 16.99 6.66 -3.01
N PRO A 81 16.13 6.83 -4.02
CA PRO A 81 16.38 7.78 -5.10
C PRO A 81 16.23 9.23 -4.61
N GLU A 82 17.01 10.14 -5.21
CA GLU A 82 16.95 11.58 -4.91
C GLU A 82 15.60 12.20 -5.33
N TYR A 83 14.99 11.65 -6.38
CA TYR A 83 13.71 12.11 -6.91
C TYR A 83 12.71 10.96 -7.04
N CYS A 84 11.51 11.18 -6.49
CA CYS A 84 10.34 10.33 -6.68
C CYS A 84 9.15 11.17 -7.12
N ARG A 85 8.25 10.55 -7.88
CA ARG A 85 6.95 11.10 -8.24
C ARG A 85 5.85 10.07 -7.97
N PHE A 86 4.61 10.53 -7.90
CA PHE A 86 3.44 9.67 -7.88
C PHE A 86 2.86 9.56 -9.30
N ASP A 87 2.55 8.34 -9.71
CA ASP A 87 1.90 8.03 -10.99
C ASP A 87 0.48 7.48 -10.74
N ARG A 88 -0.41 7.59 -11.73
CA ARG A 88 -1.79 7.07 -11.64
C ARG A 88 -1.86 5.67 -12.26
N LYS A 89 -2.34 4.70 -11.48
CA LYS A 89 -2.64 3.34 -11.95
C LYS A 89 -4.16 3.22 -12.14
N HIS A 90 -4.64 3.34 -13.37
CA HIS A 90 -6.07 3.38 -13.69
C HIS A 90 -6.67 1.98 -13.83
N TYR A 91 -7.74 1.68 -13.11
CA TYR A 91 -8.56 0.47 -13.28
C TYR A 91 -9.92 0.59 -12.61
N PHE A 92 -10.98 0.15 -13.29
CA PHE A 92 -12.33 0.27 -12.74
C PHE A 92 -12.59 -0.74 -11.62
N TYR A 93 -12.87 -0.24 -10.43
CA TYR A 93 -13.38 -1.05 -9.32
C TYR A 93 -14.21 -0.19 -8.36
N ALA A 94 -15.19 -0.78 -7.68
CA ALA A 94 -16.14 -0.03 -6.85
C ALA A 94 -15.49 0.64 -5.62
N ASP A 95 -14.38 0.09 -5.11
CA ASP A 95 -13.58 0.67 -4.01
C ASP A 95 -12.46 1.62 -4.48
N MET A 96 -12.28 1.78 -5.79
CA MET A 96 -11.33 2.70 -6.42
C MET A 96 -12.10 3.86 -7.06
N PRO A 97 -12.50 4.88 -6.28
CA PRO A 97 -13.44 5.92 -6.74
C PRO A 97 -12.87 6.80 -7.84
N ALA A 98 -11.55 6.90 -7.96
CA ALA A 98 -10.88 7.74 -8.95
C ALA A 98 -10.67 7.08 -10.33
N GLY A 99 -11.03 5.79 -10.48
CA GLY A 99 -10.82 5.03 -11.73
C GLY A 99 -9.40 4.55 -11.90
#